data_AF-A0AAD7FDJ2-F1
#
_entry.id   AF-A0AAD7FDJ2-F1
#
_cell.length_a   1.000
_cell.length_b   1.000
_cell.length_c   1.000
_cell.angle_alpha   90.00
_cell.angle_beta   90.00
_cell.angle_gamma   90.00
#
_symmetry.space_group_name_H-M   'P 1'
#
loop_
_entity.id
_entity.type
_entity.pdbx_description
1 polymer ?
#
loop_
_entity_poly.entity_id
_entity_poly.type
_entity_poly.pdbx_seq_one_letter_code
_entity_poly.pdbx_strand_id
1 'polypeptide(L)'
;MVKTAKKYDLQFTALSISKEIQLEMPIWSHIGLNEKEFGKISHRKAVKCLRQKHKTHSVRDILQIAQRRTTIPRHPHMINPSGMSRKNCGCPPCKRERTEYGCEDSGECVEAAKAIIACLHPKWNPLVASNDLCETLALTDGEIVSNRSRDGDGCKKQGLIFDSNYRLTELSNGFRVFATDAHMTQRPARRVIP
;
A
#
# COMPACT_ATOMS: atom_id res chain seq x y z
N MET A 1 7.17 0.12 -12.37
CA MET A 1 7.91 -0.62 -11.33
C MET A 1 7.25 -1.94 -10.96
N VAL A 2 6.07 -1.96 -10.29
CA VAL A 2 5.45 -3.23 -9.84
C VAL A 2 5.18 -4.24 -10.97
N LYS A 3 4.69 -3.78 -12.14
CA LYS A 3 4.52 -4.67 -13.32
C LYS A 3 5.85 -5.26 -13.82
N THR A 4 6.90 -4.45 -13.82
CA THR A 4 8.26 -4.85 -14.18
C THR A 4 8.81 -5.87 -13.19
N ALA A 5 8.57 -5.65 -11.89
CA ALA A 5 8.94 -6.60 -10.85
C ALA A 5 8.24 -7.95 -11.03
N LYS A 6 6.92 -7.97 -11.29
CA LYS A 6 6.21 -9.21 -11.63
C LYS A 6 6.78 -9.89 -12.88
N LYS A 7 7.15 -9.12 -13.91
CA LYS A 7 7.72 -9.66 -15.17
C LYS A 7 9.06 -10.38 -14.96
N TYR A 8 9.91 -9.86 -14.08
CA TYR A 8 11.24 -10.40 -13.80
C TYR A 8 11.31 -11.20 -12.49
N ASP A 9 10.15 -11.60 -11.95
CA ASP A 9 10.02 -12.35 -10.70
C ASP A 9 10.79 -11.72 -9.51
N LEU A 10 10.84 -10.39 -9.47
CA LEU A 10 11.45 -9.67 -8.37
C LEU A 10 10.56 -9.78 -7.15
N GLN A 11 11.14 -10.17 -6.02
CA GLN A 11 10.42 -10.22 -4.77
C GLN A 11 10.44 -8.84 -4.11
N PHE A 12 9.27 -8.38 -3.69
CA PHE A 12 9.19 -7.20 -2.83
C PHE A 12 9.28 -7.65 -1.38
N THR A 13 10.41 -7.36 -0.75
CA THR A 13 10.67 -7.69 0.65
C THR A 13 10.87 -6.40 1.43
N ALA A 14 9.86 -6.05 2.21
CA ALA A 14 9.96 -4.99 3.21
C ALA A 14 9.61 -5.59 4.58
N LEU A 15 10.48 -5.34 5.55
CA LEU A 15 10.28 -5.68 6.97
C LEU A 15 9.06 -4.93 7.49
N SER A 16 9.16 -3.59 7.46
CA SER A 16 8.07 -2.66 7.77
C SER A 16 7.82 -1.70 6.61
N ILE A 17 6.55 -1.35 6.39
CA ILE A 17 6.12 -0.47 5.31
C ILE A 17 5.41 0.72 5.92
N SER A 18 5.88 1.93 5.62
CA SER A 18 5.21 3.15 6.06
C SER A 18 3.83 3.28 5.42
N LYS A 19 2.92 3.98 6.11
CA LYS A 19 1.57 4.24 5.59
C LYS A 19 1.61 5.06 4.31
N GLU A 20 2.58 5.96 4.19
CA GLU A 20 2.83 6.79 3.02
C GLU A 20 3.10 5.92 1.80
N ILE A 21 3.98 4.92 1.94
CA ILE A 21 4.27 3.96 0.86
C ILE A 21 3.05 3.11 0.53
N GLN A 22 2.31 2.60 1.53
CA GLN A 22 1.07 1.86 1.28
C GLN A 22 0.08 2.67 0.44
N LEU A 23 -0.03 3.98 0.68
CA LEU A 23 -0.94 4.87 -0.04
C LEU A 23 -0.48 5.14 -1.48
N GLU A 24 0.81 5.20 -1.74
CA GLU A 24 1.38 5.45 -3.08
C GLU A 24 1.37 4.23 -3.99
N MET A 25 1.15 3.03 -3.43
CA MET A 25 1.16 1.79 -4.19
C MET A 25 0.11 1.80 -5.32
N PRO A 26 0.43 1.26 -6.51
CA PRO A 26 -0.51 1.22 -7.62
C PRO A 26 -1.60 0.19 -7.37
N ILE A 27 -2.87 0.62 -7.28
CA ILE A 27 -3.97 -0.25 -6.85
C ILE A 27 -4.25 -1.39 -7.83
N TRP A 28 -4.21 -1.12 -9.13
CA TRP A 28 -4.63 -2.09 -10.16
C TRP A 28 -3.62 -3.20 -10.43
N SER A 29 -2.39 -3.05 -9.95
CA SER A 29 -1.34 -4.06 -10.08
C SER A 29 -0.70 -4.31 -8.72
N HIS A 30 -1.48 -4.10 -7.66
CA HIS A 30 -1.01 -4.13 -6.29
C HIS A 30 -0.53 -5.54 -5.91
N ILE A 31 0.60 -5.63 -5.21
CA ILE A 31 1.26 -6.90 -4.85
C ILE A 31 0.42 -7.69 -3.83
N GLY A 32 -0.12 -6.99 -2.84
CA GLY A 32 -1.02 -7.57 -1.83
C GLY A 32 -2.49 -7.71 -2.24
N LEU A 33 -2.83 -7.63 -3.52
CA LEU A 33 -4.23 -7.76 -3.96
C LEU A 33 -4.62 -9.23 -4.05
N ASN A 34 -5.72 -9.62 -3.40
CA ASN A 34 -6.29 -10.96 -3.58
C ASN A 34 -6.95 -11.05 -4.97
N GLU A 35 -6.26 -11.69 -5.91
CA GLU A 35 -6.69 -11.77 -7.31
C GLU A 35 -8.03 -12.52 -7.47
N LYS A 36 -8.33 -13.50 -6.61
CA LYS A 36 -9.61 -14.24 -6.65
C LYS A 36 -10.79 -13.35 -6.27
N GLU A 37 -10.69 -12.64 -5.15
CA GLU A 37 -11.76 -11.73 -4.70
C GLU A 37 -11.89 -10.53 -5.63
N PHE A 38 -10.77 -9.97 -6.08
CA PHE A 38 -10.77 -8.87 -7.03
C PHE A 38 -11.39 -9.28 -8.38
N GLY A 39 -11.12 -10.50 -8.86
CA GLY A 39 -11.70 -11.03 -10.09
C GLY A 39 -13.24 -11.00 -10.10
N LYS A 40 -13.88 -11.29 -8.96
CA LYS A 40 -15.35 -11.24 -8.81
C LYS A 40 -15.94 -9.84 -8.99
N ILE A 41 -15.18 -8.80 -8.64
CA ILE A 41 -15.65 -7.40 -8.71
C ILE A 41 -15.11 -6.63 -9.92
N SER A 42 -14.04 -7.10 -10.54
CA SER A 42 -13.30 -6.40 -11.61
C SER A 42 -14.17 -6.02 -12.81
N HIS A 43 -15.16 -6.84 -13.14
CA HIS A 43 -16.04 -6.66 -14.28
C HIS A 43 -17.15 -5.61 -14.06
N ARG A 44 -17.38 -5.19 -12.80
CA ARG A 44 -18.43 -4.22 -12.47
C ARG A 44 -18.19 -2.90 -13.20
N LYS A 45 -19.27 -2.28 -13.71
CA LYS A 45 -19.22 -0.98 -14.40
C LYS A 45 -18.55 0.10 -13.55
N ALA A 46 -18.85 0.11 -12.24
CA ALA A 46 -18.23 1.01 -11.28
C ALA A 46 -16.71 0.87 -11.20
N VAL A 47 -16.15 -0.35 -11.27
CA VAL A 47 -14.69 -0.56 -11.25
C VAL A 47 -14.05 -0.01 -12.53
N LYS A 48 -14.69 -0.22 -13.69
CA LYS A 48 -14.26 0.39 -14.96
C LYS A 48 -14.34 1.91 -14.91
N CYS A 49 -15.41 2.46 -14.31
CA CYS A 49 -15.60 3.88 -14.10
C CYS A 49 -14.48 4.48 -13.25
N LEU A 50 -14.15 3.85 -12.11
CA LEU A 50 -13.03 4.27 -11.26
C LEU A 50 -11.72 4.36 -12.05
N ARG A 51 -11.45 3.36 -12.90
CA ARG A 51 -10.23 3.30 -13.70
C ARG A 51 -10.18 4.32 -14.84
N GLN A 52 -11.30 4.50 -15.56
CA GLN A 52 -11.33 5.25 -16.82
C GLN A 52 -11.77 6.71 -16.62
N LYS A 53 -12.82 6.93 -15.82
CA LYS A 53 -13.43 8.25 -15.61
C LYS A 53 -12.78 8.97 -14.42
N HIS A 54 -12.69 8.30 -13.27
CA HIS A 54 -12.03 8.87 -12.09
C HIS A 54 -10.50 8.81 -12.15
N LYS A 55 -9.94 8.07 -13.12
CA LYS A 55 -8.49 7.92 -13.35
C LYS A 55 -7.72 7.59 -12.07
N THR A 56 -8.25 6.69 -11.26
CA THR A 56 -7.56 6.28 -10.03
C THR A 56 -6.34 5.44 -10.39
N HIS A 57 -5.21 5.68 -9.74
CA HIS A 57 -3.96 4.97 -9.99
C HIS A 57 -3.37 4.37 -8.71
N SER A 58 -3.53 5.05 -7.59
CA SER A 58 -2.95 4.69 -6.29
C SER A 58 -3.99 4.18 -5.29
N VAL A 59 -3.53 3.54 -4.21
CA VAL A 59 -4.36 3.19 -3.06
C VAL A 59 -4.97 4.46 -2.44
N ARG A 60 -4.22 5.57 -2.40
CA ARG A 60 -4.68 6.88 -1.93
C ARG A 60 -5.93 7.34 -2.66
N ASP A 61 -5.93 7.29 -3.99
CA ASP A 61 -7.06 7.76 -4.80
C ASP A 61 -8.33 6.98 -4.48
N ILE A 62 -8.20 5.66 -4.36
CA ILE A 62 -9.33 4.77 -4.04
C ILE A 62 -9.83 5.04 -2.62
N LEU A 63 -8.91 5.27 -1.67
CA LEU A 63 -9.25 5.55 -0.28
C LEU A 63 -9.95 6.90 -0.12
N GLN A 64 -9.52 7.93 -0.86
CA GLN A 64 -10.21 9.22 -0.91
C GLN A 64 -11.66 9.07 -1.39
N ILE A 65 -11.90 8.25 -2.42
CA ILE A 65 -13.25 7.98 -2.91
C ILE A 65 -14.05 7.17 -1.88
N ALA A 66 -13.47 6.09 -1.35
CA ALA A 66 -14.13 5.19 -0.40
C ALA A 66 -14.53 5.88 0.91
N GLN A 67 -13.71 6.81 1.39
CA GLN A 67 -13.90 7.51 2.66
C GLN A 67 -14.44 8.93 2.51
N ARG A 68 -14.84 9.34 1.29
CA ARG A 68 -15.29 10.72 1.07
C ARG A 68 -16.43 11.07 2.02
N ARG A 69 -16.27 12.18 2.72
CA ARG A 69 -17.31 12.76 3.58
C ARG A 69 -17.81 14.04 2.93
N THR A 70 -19.08 14.33 3.10
CA THR A 70 -19.62 15.62 2.67
C THR A 70 -19.62 16.56 3.86
N THR A 71 -18.89 17.67 3.74
CA THR A 71 -18.72 18.66 4.82
C THR A 71 -19.89 19.65 4.91
N ILE A 72 -20.72 19.74 3.86
CA ILE A 72 -21.79 20.76 3.77
C ILE A 72 -23.10 20.21 4.37
N PRO A 73 -23.60 20.77 5.49
CA PRO A 73 -24.81 20.28 6.16
C PRO A 73 -26.08 20.46 5.32
N ARG A 74 -26.13 21.46 4.44
CA ARG A 74 -27.28 21.75 3.57
C ARG A 74 -27.49 20.73 2.45
N HIS A 75 -26.45 20.00 2.06
CA HIS A 75 -26.52 18.96 1.03
C HIS A 75 -25.74 17.73 1.49
N PRO A 76 -26.19 17.05 2.55
CA PRO A 76 -25.48 15.91 3.10
C PRO A 76 -25.39 14.79 2.06
N HIS A 77 -24.39 13.92 2.22
CA HIS A 77 -24.35 12.72 1.41
C HIS A 77 -25.58 11.86 1.72
N MET A 78 -26.44 11.67 0.73
CA MET A 78 -27.65 10.87 0.91
C MET A 78 -27.34 9.39 0.72
N ILE A 79 -27.52 8.65 1.80
CA ILE A 79 -27.48 7.19 1.84
C ILE A 79 -28.94 6.70 1.88
N ASN A 80 -29.24 5.61 1.20
CA ASN A 80 -30.53 4.95 1.26
C ASN A 80 -30.64 4.09 2.55
N PRO A 81 -31.84 3.57 2.89
CA PRO A 81 -32.02 2.72 4.08
C PRO A 81 -31.16 1.45 4.09
N SER A 82 -30.70 0.98 2.93
CA SER A 82 -29.80 -0.17 2.81
C SER A 82 -28.31 0.19 2.94
N GLY A 83 -27.98 1.44 3.31
CA GLY A 83 -26.60 1.87 3.54
C GLY A 83 -25.82 2.22 2.26
N MET A 84 -26.46 2.20 1.09
CA MET A 84 -25.86 2.54 -0.20
C MET A 84 -26.09 4.01 -0.60
N SER A 85 -25.11 4.60 -1.26
CA SER A 85 -25.21 5.96 -1.78
C SER A 85 -26.20 6.05 -2.95
N ARG A 86 -27.01 7.12 -2.99
CA ARG A 86 -27.99 7.33 -4.06
C ARG A 86 -27.30 7.72 -5.38
N LYS A 87 -27.79 7.21 -6.51
CA LYS A 87 -27.28 7.50 -7.87
C LYS A 87 -27.20 9.01 -8.16
N ASN A 88 -28.29 9.72 -7.86
CA ASN A 88 -28.41 11.17 -8.06
C ASN A 88 -28.12 11.97 -6.78
N CYS A 89 -27.12 11.56 -6.00
CA CYS A 89 -26.74 12.33 -4.82
C CYS A 89 -26.39 13.78 -5.22
N GLY A 90 -27.02 14.73 -4.54
CA GLY A 90 -26.86 16.17 -4.77
C GLY A 90 -25.67 16.79 -4.05
N CYS A 91 -24.88 16.01 -3.30
CA CYS A 91 -23.75 16.57 -2.59
C CYS A 91 -22.65 17.06 -3.55
N PRO A 92 -21.87 18.10 -3.18
CA PRO A 92 -20.83 18.67 -4.03
C PRO A 92 -19.87 17.66 -4.66
N PRO A 93 -19.31 16.65 -3.95
CA PRO A 93 -18.40 15.69 -4.58
C PRO A 93 -19.11 14.83 -5.63
N CYS A 94 -20.33 14.34 -5.36
CA CYS A 94 -21.08 13.54 -6.34
C CYS A 94 -21.50 14.37 -7.56
N LYS A 95 -21.92 15.62 -7.34
CA LYS A 95 -22.27 16.52 -8.43
C LYS A 95 -21.06 16.77 -9.33
N ARG A 96 -19.91 17.08 -8.73
CA ARG A 96 -18.65 17.32 -9.42
C ARG A 96 -18.21 16.12 -10.24
N GLU A 97 -18.24 14.90 -9.67
CA GLU A 97 -17.86 13.69 -10.41
C GLU A 97 -18.77 13.42 -11.62
N ARG A 98 -20.08 13.68 -11.48
CA ARG A 98 -21.01 13.54 -12.60
C ARG A 98 -20.76 14.60 -13.69
N THR A 99 -20.49 15.84 -13.31
CA THR A 99 -20.29 16.94 -14.27
C THR A 99 -18.90 16.96 -14.90
N GLU A 100 -17.85 16.73 -14.13
CA GLU A 100 -16.45 16.84 -14.58
C GLU A 100 -15.89 15.53 -15.11
N TYR A 101 -16.24 14.39 -14.50
CA TYR A 101 -15.72 13.08 -14.91
C TYR A 101 -16.73 12.28 -15.74
N GLY A 102 -17.96 12.76 -15.92
CA GLY A 102 -19.03 12.03 -16.60
C GLY A 102 -19.41 10.74 -15.88
N CYS A 103 -19.23 10.68 -14.56
CA CYS A 103 -19.62 9.53 -13.77
C CYS A 103 -21.14 9.34 -13.85
N GLU A 104 -21.61 8.11 -14.08
CA GLU A 104 -23.06 7.82 -14.15
C GLU A 104 -23.64 7.54 -12.76
N ASP A 105 -22.83 6.93 -11.90
CA ASP A 105 -23.25 6.52 -10.56
C ASP A 105 -22.09 6.65 -9.57
N SER A 106 -21.98 7.84 -8.98
CA SER A 106 -21.01 8.12 -7.94
C SER A 106 -21.18 7.23 -6.72
N GLY A 107 -22.36 6.68 -6.48
CA GLY A 107 -22.63 5.84 -5.32
C GLY A 107 -22.04 4.45 -5.49
N GLU A 108 -22.30 3.81 -6.63
CA GLU A 108 -21.68 2.53 -6.96
C GLU A 108 -20.15 2.61 -7.02
N CYS A 109 -19.59 3.76 -7.44
CA CYS A 109 -18.13 3.97 -7.43
C CYS A 109 -17.53 3.97 -6.02
N VAL A 110 -18.24 4.50 -5.02
CA VAL A 110 -17.79 4.44 -3.61
C VAL A 110 -17.80 3.01 -3.09
N GLU A 111 -18.88 2.27 -3.34
CA GLU A 111 -18.98 0.88 -2.90
C GLU A 111 -17.95 -0.02 -3.59
N ALA A 112 -17.71 0.22 -4.88
CA ALA A 112 -16.62 -0.42 -5.60
C ALA A 112 -15.25 -0.06 -5.00
N ALA A 113 -15.00 1.20 -4.66
CA ALA A 113 -13.75 1.62 -4.04
C ALA A 113 -13.51 0.93 -2.68
N LYS A 114 -14.55 0.85 -1.83
CA LYS A 114 -14.50 0.10 -0.56
C LYS A 114 -14.21 -1.38 -0.79
N ALA A 115 -14.89 -2.00 -1.75
CA ALA A 115 -14.68 -3.41 -2.08
C ALA A 115 -13.26 -3.69 -2.59
N ILE A 116 -12.68 -2.78 -3.37
CA ILE A 116 -11.29 -2.89 -3.85
C ILE A 116 -10.30 -2.85 -2.66
N ILE A 117 -10.48 -1.91 -1.72
CA ILE A 117 -9.61 -1.83 -0.52
C ILE A 117 -9.74 -3.09 0.33
N ALA A 118 -10.95 -3.63 0.47
CA ALA A 118 -11.17 -4.87 1.20
C ALA A 118 -10.47 -6.10 0.56
N CYS A 119 -10.12 -6.04 -0.72
CA CYS A 119 -9.34 -7.10 -1.39
C CYS A 119 -7.84 -7.02 -1.07
N LEU A 120 -7.36 -5.97 -0.40
CA LEU A 120 -5.96 -5.84 -0.01
C LEU A 120 -5.67 -6.68 1.24
N HIS A 121 -4.59 -7.45 1.17
CA HIS A 121 -4.08 -8.18 2.31
C HIS A 121 -3.76 -7.22 3.48
N PRO A 122 -4.03 -7.58 4.75
CA PRO A 122 -3.89 -6.69 5.91
C PRO A 122 -2.56 -5.92 5.99
N LYS A 123 -1.43 -6.58 5.73
CA LYS A 123 -0.07 -5.97 5.66
C LYS A 123 0.00 -4.72 4.76
N TRP A 124 -0.85 -4.64 3.75
CA TRP A 124 -0.84 -3.60 2.72
C TRP A 124 -2.03 -2.64 2.81
N ASN A 125 -2.97 -2.90 3.73
CA ASN A 125 -4.18 -2.15 3.82
C ASN A 125 -3.99 -0.99 4.82
N PRO A 126 -3.99 0.28 4.37
CA PRO A 126 -3.73 1.44 5.24
C PRO A 126 -4.85 1.72 6.26
N LEU A 127 -5.97 1.00 6.18
CA LEU A 127 -7.07 1.06 7.14
C LEU A 127 -6.92 0.09 8.30
N VAL A 128 -6.09 -0.94 8.14
CA VAL A 128 -5.85 -1.93 9.18
C VAL A 128 -4.65 -1.44 9.98
N ALA A 129 -4.79 -1.35 11.31
CA ALA A 129 -3.66 -1.09 12.18
C ALA A 129 -2.61 -2.17 11.90
N SER A 130 -1.41 -1.75 11.54
CA SER A 130 -0.36 -2.69 11.20
C SER A 130 0.04 -3.44 12.47
N ASN A 131 -0.17 -4.75 12.54
CA ASN A 131 0.56 -5.63 13.46
C ASN A 131 2.01 -5.78 12.97
N ASP A 132 2.66 -4.65 12.70
CA ASP A 132 4.02 -4.63 12.18
C ASP A 132 4.93 -5.04 13.32
N LEU A 133 5.68 -6.13 13.14
CA LEU A 133 6.62 -6.61 14.15
C LEU A 133 7.66 -5.54 14.48
N CYS A 134 7.94 -4.59 13.57
CA CYS A 134 8.77 -3.43 13.86
C CYS A 134 8.23 -2.55 14.98
N GLU A 135 6.91 -2.46 15.22
CA GLU A 135 6.40 -1.67 16.36
C GLU A 135 6.62 -2.40 17.68
N THR A 136 6.51 -3.72 17.69
CA THR A 136 6.74 -4.55 18.88
C THR A 136 8.23 -4.85 19.15
N LEU A 137 9.07 -4.76 18.13
CA LEU A 137 10.51 -5.07 18.17
C LEU A 137 11.37 -3.82 17.90
N ALA A 138 10.75 -2.63 17.97
CA ALA A 138 11.46 -1.38 17.83
C ALA A 138 12.44 -1.23 18.99
N LEU A 139 13.68 -0.85 18.68
CA LEU A 139 14.63 -0.47 19.72
C LEU A 139 14.13 0.81 20.40
N THR A 140 14.14 0.79 21.72
CA THR A 140 13.91 1.99 22.54
C THR A 140 15.07 2.98 22.38
N ASP A 141 14.83 4.26 22.67
CA ASP A 141 15.88 5.29 22.58
C ASP A 141 17.11 4.95 23.44
N GLY A 142 16.92 4.34 24.61
CA GLY A 142 17.99 3.88 25.48
C GLY A 142 18.83 2.75 24.86
N GLU A 143 18.18 1.80 24.18
CA GLU A 143 18.87 0.71 23.47
C GLU A 143 19.61 1.22 22.24
N ILE A 144 19.05 2.19 21.50
CA ILE A 144 19.72 2.85 20.38
C ILE A 144 21.00 3.53 20.85
N VAL A 145 20.92 4.31 21.94
CA VAL A 145 22.09 4.99 22.51
C VAL A 145 23.14 3.99 23.00
N SER A 146 22.72 2.93 23.69
CA SER A 146 23.63 1.86 24.15
C SER A 146 24.30 1.10 23.00
N ASN A 147 23.57 0.85 21.91
CA ASN A 147 24.11 0.20 20.72
C ASN A 147 25.12 1.10 20.01
N ARG A 148 24.88 2.41 19.92
CA ARG A 148 25.80 3.37 19.29
C ARG A 148 27.07 3.61 20.12
N SER A 149 26.99 3.60 21.44
CA SER A 149 28.15 3.81 22.30
C SER A 149 29.14 2.64 22.29
N ARG A 150 28.69 1.44 21.93
CA ARG A 150 29.53 0.24 21.75
C ARG A 150 30.46 0.29 20.54
N ASP A 151 30.22 1.19 19.58
CA ASP A 151 31.09 1.39 18.42
C ASP A 151 32.36 2.21 18.73
N GLY A 152 32.44 2.87 19.90
CA GLY A 152 33.53 3.78 20.28
C GLY A 152 34.73 3.14 20.97
N ASP A 153 34.60 1.92 21.49
CA ASP A 153 35.53 1.38 22.48
C ASP A 153 36.46 0.29 21.89
N GLY A 154 37.41 0.72 21.04
CA GLY A 154 38.73 0.11 20.80
C GLY A 154 38.86 -1.36 20.33
N CYS A 155 37.84 -2.20 20.40
CA CYS A 155 37.96 -3.65 20.23
C CYS A 155 36.95 -4.14 19.19
N LYS A 156 37.42 -4.27 17.94
CA LYS A 156 36.71 -4.83 16.76
C LYS A 156 35.43 -4.07 16.38
N LYS A 157 35.58 -3.13 15.45
CA LYS A 157 34.49 -2.48 14.67
C LYS A 157 33.65 -3.53 13.91
N GLN A 158 32.78 -4.25 14.60
CA GLN A 158 31.64 -4.92 13.98
C GLN A 158 30.46 -4.00 14.21
N GLY A 159 30.38 -2.93 13.39
CA GLY A 159 29.27 -1.98 13.45
C GLY A 159 27.95 -2.71 13.36
N LEU A 160 26.92 -2.18 14.03
CA LEU A 160 25.59 -2.77 14.09
C LEU A 160 25.10 -3.17 12.68
N ILE A 161 25.05 -4.47 12.38
CA ILE A 161 24.74 -4.98 11.03
C ILE A 161 23.22 -4.96 10.76
N PHE A 162 22.41 -4.91 11.82
CA PHE A 162 20.96 -5.03 11.74
C PHE A 162 20.27 -3.93 12.54
N ASP A 163 19.42 -3.16 11.87
CA ASP A 163 18.54 -2.15 12.48
C ASP A 163 17.09 -2.64 12.40
N SER A 164 16.52 -3.00 13.55
CA SER A 164 15.13 -3.45 13.63
C SER A 164 14.12 -2.31 13.44
N ASN A 165 14.55 -1.05 13.49
CA ASN A 165 13.71 0.12 13.22
C ASN A 165 13.66 0.49 11.73
N TYR A 166 14.32 -0.29 10.86
CA TYR A 166 14.34 0.01 9.44
C TYR A 166 12.93 0.00 8.82
N ARG A 167 12.49 1.17 8.36
CA ARG A 167 11.23 1.37 7.64
C ARG A 167 11.52 1.74 6.20
N LEU A 168 10.80 1.12 5.28
CA LEU A 168 10.92 1.46 3.88
C LEU A 168 10.33 2.86 3.63
N THR A 169 11.18 3.82 3.28
CA THR A 169 10.80 5.21 2.97
C THR A 169 10.59 5.46 1.48
N GLU A 170 11.22 4.66 0.61
CA GLU A 170 11.10 4.75 -0.85
C GLU A 170 10.72 3.41 -1.44
N LEU A 171 9.74 3.41 -2.35
CA LEU A 171 9.19 2.18 -2.91
C LEU A 171 10.22 1.38 -3.74
N SER A 172 11.15 2.05 -4.42
CA SER A 172 12.23 1.42 -5.20
C SER A 172 13.12 0.53 -4.34
N ASN A 173 13.35 0.91 -3.08
CA ASN A 173 14.27 0.22 -2.19
C ASN A 173 13.70 -1.09 -1.63
N GLY A 174 12.41 -1.40 -1.88
CA GLY A 174 11.75 -2.60 -1.39
C GLY A 174 11.86 -3.81 -2.32
N PHE A 175 12.31 -3.63 -3.56
CA PHE A 175 12.49 -4.75 -4.49
C PHE A 175 13.88 -5.39 -4.28
N ARG A 176 13.90 -6.72 -4.21
CA ARG A 176 15.12 -7.54 -4.13
C ARG A 176 15.13 -8.54 -5.28
N VAL A 177 16.31 -8.73 -5.85
CA VAL A 177 16.60 -9.80 -6.80
C VAL A 177 17.21 -10.93 -5.99
N PHE A 178 16.54 -12.07 -5.93
CA PHE A 178 17.16 -13.30 -5.44
C PHE A 178 17.57 -14.11 -6.67
N ALA A 179 18.86 -14.37 -6.83
CA ALA A 179 19.32 -15.24 -7.90
C ALA A 179 18.82 -16.67 -7.62
N THR A 180 18.01 -17.22 -8.52
CA THR A 180 17.61 -18.63 -8.49
C THR A 180 18.80 -19.53 -8.88
N ASP A 181 18.81 -20.76 -8.32
CA ASP A 181 19.92 -21.72 -8.19
C ASP A 181 20.91 -21.90 -9.34
N ALA A 182 20.56 -21.57 -10.59
CA ALA A 182 21.43 -21.77 -11.75
C ALA A 182 22.75 -20.97 -11.70
N HIS A 183 22.84 -19.94 -10.87
CA HIS A 183 24.03 -19.10 -10.70
C HIS A 183 24.53 -18.99 -9.26
N MET A 184 24.00 -19.79 -8.34
CA MET A 184 24.54 -19.83 -6.98
C MET A 184 25.88 -20.56 -7.00
N THR A 185 26.96 -19.80 -6.85
CA THR A 185 28.27 -20.39 -6.56
C THR A 185 28.17 -21.15 -5.23
N GLN A 186 28.34 -22.47 -5.26
CA GLN A 186 28.47 -23.29 -4.05
C GLN A 186 29.71 -22.93 -3.22
N ARG A 187 30.59 -22.06 -3.75
CA ARG A 187 31.70 -21.50 -3.01
C ARG A 187 31.16 -20.41 -2.08
N PRO A 188 31.19 -20.59 -0.75
CA PRO A 188 30.90 -19.50 0.16
C PRO A 188 31.84 -18.34 -0.15
N ALA A 189 31.34 -17.11 -0.07
CA ALA A 189 32.15 -15.91 -0.18
C ALA A 189 33.17 -15.89 0.97
N ARG A 190 34.33 -16.51 0.76
CA ARG A 190 35.43 -16.47 1.71
C ARG A 190 36.17 -15.15 1.49
N ARG A 191 36.39 -14.43 2.59
CA ARG A 191 37.29 -13.28 2.60
C ARG A 191 38.64 -13.77 2.09
N VAL A 192 39.13 -13.21 0.97
CA VAL A 192 40.51 -13.45 0.56
C VAL A 192 41.37 -12.79 1.61
N ILE A 193 42.03 -13.60 2.43
CA ILE A 193 43.04 -13.14 3.36
C ILE A 193 44.29 -12.90 2.50
N PRO A 194 44.88 -11.70 2.53
CA PRO A 194 46.08 -11.38 1.75
C PRO A 194 47.28 -12.23 2.17
#